data_AF-A0A166HWJ8-F1
#
_entry.id   AF-A0A166HWJ8-F1
#
_cell.length_a   1.000
_cell.length_b   1.000
_cell.length_c   1.000
_cell.angle_alpha   90.00
_cell.angle_beta   90.00
_cell.angle_gamma   90.00
#
_symmetry.space_group_name_H-M   'P 1'
#
loop_
_entity.id
_entity.type
_entity.pdbx_description
1 polymer ?
#
loop_
_entity_poly.entity_id
_entity_poly.type
_entity_poly.pdbx_seq_one_letter_code
_entity_poly.pdbx_strand_id
1 'polypeptide(L)'
;MNQESFVVDPRPAFPCFVSAIRYTPVRKSTDISRQRGLSLILLHAIGLHKETWQPVVERMFDEASGEQNICEAWSIEYPDHGQSAVINDEILSSIPPGSWGPQNYADAIYSLITGMPGGHDLLQRDLVLVSHSFGAYISPFLLQAKPRIPFRSAILIDSYLCPPNKKRDTKGSGHIAFALNRVASWANRAAAARHLARHPFTKPWTLASRDLFIRYGLRQLKITQLPLADAGEQGLELTCTREREAAMYHAGITDTEGIKKLEQLFSSALPIHLIFCK
;
A
#
# COMPACT_ATOMS: atom_id res chain seq x y z
N MET A 1 12.61 -16.67 1.45
CA MET A 1 11.23 -16.41 0.96
C MET A 1 11.29 -16.22 -0.55
N ASN A 2 10.33 -16.75 -1.31
CA ASN A 2 10.23 -16.48 -2.76
C ASN A 2 9.34 -15.25 -2.99
N GLN A 3 9.59 -14.51 -4.07
CA GLN A 3 8.86 -13.30 -4.44
C GLN A 3 8.45 -13.35 -5.91
N GLU A 4 7.20 -13.00 -6.20
CA GLU A 4 6.65 -12.94 -7.55
C GLU A 4 5.88 -11.63 -7.72
N SER A 5 6.17 -10.88 -8.78
CA SER A 5 5.48 -9.62 -9.08
C SER A 5 4.38 -9.82 -10.10
N PHE A 6 3.22 -9.22 -9.86
CA PHE A 6 2.05 -9.32 -10.72
C PHE A 6 1.48 -7.94 -11.03
N VAL A 7 0.94 -7.79 -12.23
CA VAL A 7 0.18 -6.62 -12.66
C VAL A 7 -1.13 -7.10 -13.27
N VAL A 8 -2.23 -6.53 -12.82
CA VAL A 8 -3.57 -6.78 -13.35
C VAL A 8 -4.03 -5.53 -14.10
N ASP A 9 -4.63 -5.74 -15.26
CA ASP A 9 -5.40 -4.73 -15.99
C ASP A 9 -6.90 -4.95 -15.71
N PRO A 10 -7.51 -4.15 -14.84
CA PRO A 10 -8.89 -4.36 -14.41
C PRO A 10 -9.92 -3.66 -15.32
N ARG A 11 -9.53 -3.13 -16.47
CA ARG A 11 -10.45 -2.39 -17.34
C ARG A 11 -11.56 -3.30 -17.89
N PRO A 12 -12.81 -2.81 -18.01
CA PRO A 12 -13.24 -1.43 -17.76
C PRO A 12 -13.62 -1.13 -16.29
N ALA A 13 -13.51 -2.09 -15.36
CA ALA A 13 -13.98 -1.94 -13.98
C ALA A 13 -13.20 -0.89 -13.18
N PHE A 14 -11.90 -0.73 -13.47
CA PHE A 14 -11.06 0.30 -12.88
C PHE A 14 -10.05 0.83 -13.92
N PRO A 15 -9.73 2.14 -13.95
CA PRO A 15 -9.00 2.74 -15.07
C PRO A 15 -7.48 2.49 -15.06
N CYS A 16 -6.89 2.15 -13.92
CA CYS A 16 -5.44 1.98 -13.78
C CYS A 16 -5.06 0.50 -13.61
N PHE A 17 -3.85 0.15 -14.04
CA PHE A 17 -3.22 -1.10 -13.69
C PHE A 17 -3.00 -1.18 -12.17
N VAL A 18 -3.13 -2.37 -11.60
CA VAL A 18 -2.89 -2.61 -10.17
C VAL A 18 -1.78 -3.63 -10.03
N SER A 19 -0.78 -3.31 -9.23
CA SER A 19 0.42 -4.13 -9.02
C SER A 19 0.42 -4.76 -7.62
N ALA A 20 0.95 -5.97 -7.51
CA ALA A 20 1.19 -6.63 -6.25
C ALA A 20 2.46 -7.47 -6.28
N ILE A 21 3.00 -7.77 -5.10
CA ILE A 21 4.00 -8.82 -4.90
C ILE A 21 3.39 -9.92 -4.05
N ARG A 22 3.54 -11.15 -4.51
CA ARG A 22 3.27 -12.36 -3.76
C ARG A 22 4.55 -12.85 -3.12
N TYR A 23 4.46 -13.13 -1.84
CA TYR A 23 5.52 -13.70 -1.02
C TYR A 23 5.12 -15.11 -0.60
N THR A 24 6.04 -16.08 -0.74
CA THR A 24 5.81 -17.45 -0.25
C THR A 24 7.00 -17.94 0.61
N PRO A 25 6.74 -18.63 1.73
CA PRO A 25 7.80 -19.18 2.57
C PRO A 25 8.56 -20.27 1.82
N VAL A 26 9.87 -20.38 2.06
CA VAL A 26 10.68 -21.49 1.53
C VAL A 26 10.44 -22.70 2.41
N ARG A 27 9.56 -23.61 1.99
CA ARG A 27 9.26 -24.83 2.75
C ARG A 27 10.18 -25.98 2.36
N LYS A 28 10.55 -26.81 3.34
CA LYS A 28 11.17 -28.11 3.08
C LYS A 28 10.09 -29.06 2.54
N SER A 29 10.46 -29.93 1.60
CA SER A 29 9.60 -30.77 0.74
C SER A 29 8.50 -31.61 1.43
N THR A 30 8.44 -31.68 2.76
CA THR A 30 7.55 -32.57 3.51
C THR A 30 6.22 -31.95 3.94
N ASP A 31 6.03 -30.63 3.81
CA ASP A 31 4.81 -29.91 4.29
C ASP A 31 3.78 -29.60 3.18
N ILE A 32 3.75 -30.40 2.12
CA ILE A 32 2.80 -30.25 1.00
C ILE A 32 1.45 -30.88 1.38
N SER A 33 0.92 -30.58 2.58
CA SER A 33 -0.47 -30.92 2.86
C SER A 33 -1.36 -29.86 2.20
N ARG A 34 -2.27 -30.33 1.34
CA ARG A 34 -3.23 -29.57 0.52
C ARG A 34 -4.32 -28.85 1.33
N GLN A 35 -4.03 -28.42 2.56
CA GLN A 35 -4.99 -27.69 3.36
C GLN A 35 -5.10 -26.24 2.85
N ARG A 36 -6.31 -25.66 2.90
CA ARG A 36 -6.55 -24.22 2.67
C ARG A 36 -5.70 -23.41 3.63
N GLY A 37 -4.49 -23.09 3.19
CA GLY A 37 -3.59 -22.25 3.95
C GLY A 37 -4.04 -20.80 3.93
N LEU A 38 -3.59 -20.06 4.93
CA LEU A 38 -3.94 -18.67 5.14
C LEU A 38 -3.15 -17.81 4.16
N SER A 39 -3.85 -16.93 3.44
CA SER A 39 -3.26 -15.94 2.53
C SER A 39 -3.46 -14.54 3.12
N LEU A 40 -2.38 -13.83 3.37
CA LEU A 40 -2.45 -12.44 3.85
C LEU A 40 -2.64 -11.49 2.67
N ILE A 41 -3.48 -10.47 2.84
CA ILE A 41 -3.59 -9.32 1.95
C ILE A 41 -3.03 -8.11 2.69
N LEU A 42 -1.98 -7.48 2.17
CA LEU A 42 -1.21 -6.43 2.83
C LEU A 42 -1.39 -5.08 2.14
N LEU A 43 -1.89 -4.08 2.87
CA LEU A 43 -2.13 -2.73 2.35
C LEU A 43 -1.24 -1.70 3.06
N HIS A 44 -0.45 -0.94 2.30
CA HIS A 44 0.55 -0.01 2.82
C HIS A 44 -0.04 1.36 3.24
N ALA A 45 0.76 2.17 3.93
CA ALA A 45 0.40 3.55 4.29
C ALA A 45 0.64 4.53 3.12
N ILE A 46 0.08 5.74 3.23
CA ILE A 46 0.41 6.87 2.35
C ILE A 46 1.93 7.09 2.35
N GLY A 47 2.50 7.32 1.17
CA GLY A 47 3.92 7.59 1.01
C GLY A 47 4.82 6.38 1.24
N LEU A 48 4.27 5.16 1.36
CA LEU A 48 4.99 3.88 1.30
C LEU A 48 4.61 3.12 0.01
N HIS A 49 5.05 1.87 -0.12
CA HIS A 49 4.81 1.03 -1.31
C HIS A 49 4.80 -0.46 -0.95
N LYS A 50 4.39 -1.35 -1.86
CA LYS A 50 4.17 -2.78 -1.56
C LYS A 50 5.39 -3.51 -0.98
N GLU A 51 6.60 -3.14 -1.40
CA GLU A 51 7.83 -3.76 -0.89
C GLU A 51 8.12 -3.38 0.56
N THR A 52 7.56 -2.29 1.09
CA THR A 52 7.78 -1.89 2.50
C THR A 52 7.25 -2.92 3.51
N TRP A 53 6.36 -3.81 3.07
CA TRP A 53 5.90 -4.96 3.86
C TRP A 53 6.90 -6.10 3.93
N GLN A 54 7.88 -6.18 3.02
CA GLN A 54 8.79 -7.32 2.91
C GLN A 54 9.46 -7.69 4.25
N PRO A 55 10.06 -6.76 5.02
CA PRO A 55 10.71 -7.13 6.29
C PRO A 55 9.73 -7.69 7.32
N VAL A 56 8.47 -7.24 7.29
CA VAL A 56 7.41 -7.74 8.19
C VAL A 56 7.00 -9.15 7.76
N VAL A 57 6.85 -9.39 6.45
CA VAL A 57 6.50 -10.71 5.92
C VAL A 57 7.58 -11.75 6.21
N GLU A 58 8.85 -11.39 6.05
CA GLU A 58 9.98 -12.25 6.41
C GLU A 58 9.88 -12.68 7.88
N ARG A 59 9.67 -11.73 8.80
CA ARG A 59 9.50 -12.04 10.22
C ARG A 59 8.27 -12.90 10.50
N MET A 60 7.14 -12.62 9.85
CA MET A 60 5.92 -13.42 10.02
C MET A 60 6.11 -14.86 9.54
N PHE A 61 6.80 -15.08 8.42
CA PHE A 61 7.08 -16.42 7.92
C PHE A 61 8.06 -17.18 8.81
N ASP A 62 9.05 -16.49 9.40
CA ASP A 62 9.97 -17.10 10.35
C ASP A 62 9.28 -17.47 11.68
N GLU A 63 8.31 -16.67 12.13
CA GLU A 63 7.56 -16.93 13.37
C GLU A 63 6.41 -17.94 13.20
N ALA A 64 5.81 -18.04 12.02
CA ALA A 64 4.65 -18.90 11.74
C ALA A 64 5.00 -20.40 11.59
N SER A 65 6.16 -20.86 12.08
CA SER A 65 6.67 -22.22 11.91
C SER A 65 5.96 -23.31 12.75
N GLY A 66 4.65 -23.18 12.98
CA GLY A 66 3.81 -24.09 13.78
C GLY A 66 2.44 -24.38 13.15
N GLU A 67 1.37 -24.49 13.95
CA GLU A 67 -0.01 -24.79 13.48
C GLU A 67 -0.62 -23.69 12.59
N GLN A 68 -0.02 -22.50 12.57
CA GLN A 68 -0.50 -21.33 11.83
C GLN A 68 0.08 -21.34 10.42
N ASN A 69 -0.63 -22.00 9.51
CA ASN A 69 -0.16 -22.24 8.14
C ASN A 69 -0.32 -21.01 7.23
N ILE A 70 0.48 -19.95 7.43
CA ILE A 70 0.57 -18.84 6.48
C ILE A 70 1.27 -19.35 5.20
N CYS A 71 0.51 -19.49 4.13
CA CYS A 71 1.00 -20.05 2.87
C CYS A 71 1.56 -18.98 1.94
N GLU A 72 1.02 -17.77 2.00
CA GLU A 72 1.46 -16.66 1.18
C GLU A 72 1.02 -15.33 1.77
N ALA A 73 1.66 -14.26 1.31
CA ALA A 73 1.23 -12.90 1.56
C ALA A 73 1.26 -12.12 0.25
N TRP A 74 0.22 -11.35 -0.01
CA TRP A 74 0.07 -10.48 -1.17
C TRP A 74 0.15 -9.04 -0.71
N SER A 75 1.20 -8.32 -1.06
CA SER A 75 1.26 -6.88 -0.84
C SER A 75 0.86 -6.13 -2.09
N ILE A 76 -0.20 -5.33 -1.97
CA ILE A 76 -0.87 -4.67 -3.09
C ILE A 76 -0.58 -3.16 -3.03
N GLU A 77 -0.26 -2.58 -4.18
CA GLU A 77 0.17 -1.19 -4.31
C GLU A 77 -0.93 -0.30 -4.87
N TYR A 78 -1.09 0.89 -4.30
CA TYR A 78 -2.00 1.90 -4.82
C TYR A 78 -1.54 2.41 -6.18
N PRO A 79 -2.46 2.80 -7.09
CA PRO A 79 -2.10 3.13 -8.46
C PRO A 79 -1.08 4.26 -8.60
N ASP A 80 -1.01 5.17 -7.64
CA ASP A 80 -0.14 6.35 -7.60
C ASP A 80 1.05 6.24 -6.63
N HIS A 81 1.38 5.02 -6.19
CA HIS A 81 2.52 4.74 -5.31
C HIS A 81 3.53 3.80 -5.97
N GLY A 82 4.77 3.83 -5.49
CA GLY A 82 5.82 2.88 -5.86
C GLY A 82 5.95 2.66 -7.37
N GLN A 83 5.98 1.40 -7.79
CA GLN A 83 6.09 1.06 -9.20
C GLN A 83 4.77 1.23 -9.96
N SER A 84 3.62 1.10 -9.28
CA SER A 84 2.30 1.38 -9.86
C SER A 84 2.21 2.79 -10.43
N ALA A 85 2.79 3.78 -9.75
CA ALA A 85 2.84 5.16 -10.25
C ALA A 85 3.59 5.30 -11.58
N VAL A 86 4.59 4.44 -11.82
CA VAL A 86 5.40 4.43 -13.04
C VAL A 86 4.62 3.77 -14.18
N ILE A 87 3.98 2.62 -13.93
CA ILE A 87 3.18 1.93 -14.97
C ILE A 87 1.90 2.69 -15.34
N ASN A 88 1.33 3.44 -14.40
CA ASN A 88 0.10 4.22 -14.62
C ASN A 88 0.36 5.67 -15.00
N ASP A 89 1.61 6.03 -15.28
CA ASP A 89 2.03 7.42 -15.35
C ASP A 89 1.26 8.27 -16.37
N GLU A 90 0.99 7.72 -17.56
CA GLU A 90 0.16 8.38 -18.59
C GLU A 90 -1.31 8.52 -18.13
N ILE A 91 -1.87 7.47 -17.52
CA ILE A 91 -3.25 7.47 -17.04
C ILE A 91 -3.41 8.49 -15.92
N LEU A 92 -2.51 8.48 -14.95
CA LEU A 92 -2.49 9.42 -13.84
C LEU A 92 -2.29 10.86 -14.32
N SER A 93 -1.58 11.10 -15.42
CA SER A 93 -1.44 12.46 -15.99
C SER A 93 -2.79 13.04 -16.45
N SER A 94 -3.77 12.20 -16.77
CA SER A 94 -5.13 12.62 -17.11
C SER A 94 -6.11 12.68 -15.94
N ILE A 95 -5.69 12.22 -14.74
CA ILE A 95 -6.51 12.18 -13.52
C ILE A 95 -5.95 13.19 -12.52
N PRO A 96 -6.58 14.36 -12.33
CA PRO A 96 -6.11 15.35 -11.38
C PRO A 96 -5.95 14.78 -9.95
N PRO A 97 -4.94 15.23 -9.17
CA PRO A 97 -4.86 14.92 -7.75
C PRO A 97 -6.17 15.31 -7.04
N GLY A 98 -6.69 14.41 -6.19
CA GLY A 98 -7.94 14.62 -5.46
C GLY A 98 -9.21 14.22 -6.23
N SER A 99 -9.10 13.80 -7.49
CA SER A 99 -10.23 13.21 -8.23
C SER A 99 -10.66 11.84 -7.69
N TRP A 100 -9.83 11.22 -6.84
CA TRP A 100 -10.12 9.93 -6.22
C TRP A 100 -10.33 10.08 -4.71
N GLY A 101 -11.34 9.39 -4.22
CA GLY A 101 -11.59 9.19 -2.80
C GLY A 101 -11.09 7.84 -2.29
N PRO A 102 -11.27 7.57 -0.99
CA PRO A 102 -10.91 6.30 -0.35
C PRO A 102 -11.51 5.06 -1.04
N GLN A 103 -12.74 5.16 -1.53
CA GLN A 103 -13.42 4.09 -2.26
C GLN A 103 -12.66 3.69 -3.54
N ASN A 104 -12.12 4.65 -4.30
CA ASN A 104 -11.39 4.33 -5.54
C ASN A 104 -10.13 3.49 -5.27
N TYR A 105 -9.42 3.77 -4.17
CA TYR A 105 -8.29 2.94 -3.75
C TYR A 105 -8.76 1.53 -3.35
N ALA A 106 -9.87 1.42 -2.62
CA ALA A 106 -10.46 0.12 -2.31
C ALA A 106 -10.89 -0.67 -3.56
N ASP A 107 -11.42 0.01 -4.58
CA ASP A 107 -11.82 -0.59 -5.86
C ASP A 107 -10.61 -1.12 -6.64
N ALA A 108 -9.47 -0.41 -6.58
CA ALA A 108 -8.21 -0.89 -7.15
C ALA A 108 -7.77 -2.21 -6.50
N ILE A 109 -7.77 -2.25 -5.16
CA ILE A 109 -7.42 -3.47 -4.40
C ILE A 109 -8.40 -4.61 -4.70
N TYR A 110 -9.69 -4.31 -4.70
CA TYR A 110 -10.74 -5.26 -5.03
C TYR A 110 -10.49 -5.90 -6.40
N SER A 111 -10.19 -5.07 -7.40
CA SER A 111 -9.98 -5.51 -8.78
C SER A 111 -8.78 -6.45 -8.91
N LEU A 112 -7.70 -6.23 -8.15
CA LEU A 112 -6.58 -7.16 -8.12
C LEU A 112 -6.97 -8.49 -7.47
N ILE A 113 -7.68 -8.47 -6.34
CA ILE A 113 -8.07 -9.71 -5.64
C ILE A 113 -9.00 -10.56 -6.51
N THR A 114 -9.94 -9.94 -7.23
CA THR A 114 -10.87 -10.65 -8.11
C THR A 114 -10.33 -10.93 -9.50
N GLY A 115 -9.21 -10.29 -9.89
CA GLY A 115 -8.64 -10.34 -11.23
C GLY A 115 -7.72 -11.54 -11.51
N MET A 116 -7.64 -12.50 -10.59
CA MET A 116 -6.79 -13.70 -10.69
C MET A 116 -5.34 -13.42 -11.13
N PRO A 117 -4.57 -12.60 -10.38
CA PRO A 117 -3.22 -12.20 -10.75
C PRO A 117 -2.33 -13.43 -11.01
N GLY A 118 -1.76 -13.55 -12.21
CA GLY A 118 -0.95 -14.70 -12.60
C GLY A 118 -1.69 -16.04 -12.63
N GLY A 119 -3.02 -16.02 -12.73
CA GLY A 119 -3.86 -17.22 -12.66
C GLY A 119 -4.14 -17.70 -11.22
N HIS A 120 -3.72 -16.95 -10.20
CA HIS A 120 -4.03 -17.28 -8.80
C HIS A 120 -5.43 -16.81 -8.43
N ASP A 121 -6.35 -17.73 -8.15
CA ASP A 121 -7.66 -17.40 -7.59
C ASP A 121 -7.57 -17.19 -6.07
N LEU A 122 -7.49 -15.92 -5.65
CA LEU A 122 -7.42 -15.54 -4.24
C LEU A 122 -8.74 -15.78 -3.50
N LEU A 123 -9.88 -15.86 -4.20
CA LEU A 123 -11.18 -16.06 -3.57
C LEU A 123 -11.38 -17.50 -3.05
N GLN A 124 -10.54 -18.44 -3.48
CA GLN A 124 -10.53 -19.82 -2.98
C GLN A 124 -9.67 -20.01 -1.71
N ARG A 125 -8.99 -18.95 -1.25
CA ARG A 125 -8.07 -18.96 -0.10
C ARG A 125 -8.74 -18.42 1.16
N ASP A 126 -8.18 -18.78 2.31
CA ASP A 126 -8.56 -18.20 3.58
C ASP A 126 -7.85 -16.85 3.74
N LEU A 127 -8.55 -15.76 3.36
CA LEU A 127 -7.97 -14.43 3.31
C LEU A 127 -7.99 -13.73 4.69
N VAL A 128 -6.87 -13.15 5.09
CA VAL A 128 -6.79 -12.21 6.22
C VAL A 128 -6.25 -10.88 5.72
N LEU A 129 -6.99 -9.80 5.98
CA LEU A 129 -6.55 -8.45 5.63
C LEU A 129 -5.62 -7.91 6.73
N VAL A 130 -4.45 -7.43 6.37
CA VAL A 130 -3.54 -6.70 7.25
C VAL A 130 -3.23 -5.38 6.59
N SER A 131 -3.50 -4.28 7.28
CA SER A 131 -3.44 -2.98 6.63
C SER A 131 -2.93 -1.90 7.59
N HIS A 132 -2.16 -0.96 7.06
CA HIS A 132 -1.48 0.07 7.87
C HIS A 132 -1.90 1.47 7.43
N SER A 133 -2.21 2.34 8.41
CA SER A 133 -2.54 3.75 8.24
C SER A 133 -3.63 3.95 7.18
N PHE A 134 -3.31 4.50 6.01
CA PHE A 134 -4.28 4.65 4.92
C PHE A 134 -4.84 3.33 4.40
N GLY A 135 -4.04 2.25 4.37
CA GLY A 135 -4.56 0.92 4.09
C GLY A 135 -5.63 0.49 5.09
N ALA A 136 -5.40 0.80 6.37
CA ALA A 136 -6.37 0.53 7.43
C ALA A 136 -7.61 1.43 7.33
N TYR A 137 -7.42 2.66 6.82
CA TYR A 137 -8.48 3.62 6.56
C TYR A 137 -9.42 3.17 5.42
N ILE A 138 -8.89 2.65 4.31
CA ILE A 138 -9.72 2.19 3.18
C ILE A 138 -10.33 0.80 3.41
N SER A 139 -9.87 0.07 4.42
CA SER A 139 -10.28 -1.31 4.70
C SER A 139 -11.80 -1.49 4.86
N PRO A 140 -12.57 -0.60 5.53
CA PRO A 140 -14.02 -0.73 5.62
C PRO A 140 -14.73 -0.66 4.27
N PHE A 141 -14.18 0.06 3.29
CA PHE A 141 -14.70 0.12 1.92
C PHE A 141 -14.47 -1.21 1.20
N LEU A 142 -13.25 -1.76 1.28
CA LEU A 142 -12.90 -3.05 0.68
C LEU A 142 -13.68 -4.22 1.28
N LEU A 143 -13.75 -4.30 2.61
CA LEU A 143 -14.41 -5.41 3.33
C LEU A 143 -15.93 -5.47 3.08
N GLN A 144 -16.52 -4.36 2.63
CA GLN A 144 -17.94 -4.24 2.32
C GLN A 144 -18.22 -4.10 0.82
N ALA A 145 -17.19 -4.20 -0.03
CA ALA A 145 -17.33 -4.21 -1.48
C ALA A 145 -18.25 -5.35 -1.94
N LYS A 146 -18.85 -5.16 -3.13
CA LYS A 146 -19.80 -6.11 -3.72
C LYS A 146 -19.34 -6.49 -5.14
N PRO A 147 -19.35 -7.80 -5.50
CA PRO A 147 -19.53 -8.98 -4.63
C PRO A 147 -18.60 -9.05 -3.42
N ARG A 148 -19.00 -9.75 -2.35
CA ARG A 148 -18.21 -9.77 -1.09
C ARG A 148 -16.99 -10.68 -1.24
N ILE A 149 -15.81 -10.16 -0.88
CA ILE A 149 -14.60 -10.97 -0.70
C ILE A 149 -14.68 -11.69 0.66
N PRO A 150 -14.50 -13.02 0.73
CA PRO A 150 -14.67 -13.81 1.94
C PRO A 150 -13.45 -13.72 2.88
N PHE A 151 -13.17 -12.51 3.39
CA PHE A 151 -12.16 -12.33 4.44
C PHE A 151 -12.58 -13.04 5.74
N ARG A 152 -11.63 -13.74 6.38
CA ARG A 152 -11.79 -14.42 7.67
C ARG A 152 -11.66 -13.46 8.84
N SER A 153 -10.78 -12.46 8.72
CA SER A 153 -10.59 -11.39 9.69
C SER A 153 -9.84 -10.21 9.06
N ALA A 154 -9.79 -9.08 9.76
CA ALA A 154 -8.96 -7.95 9.38
C ALA A 154 -8.17 -7.41 10.58
N ILE A 155 -6.92 -7.00 10.33
CA ILE A 155 -6.01 -6.37 11.28
C ILE A 155 -5.70 -4.96 10.77
N LEU A 156 -6.22 -3.96 11.48
CA LEU A 156 -6.12 -2.55 11.12
C LEU A 156 -5.08 -1.87 12.02
N ILE A 157 -3.94 -1.52 11.44
CA ILE A 157 -2.79 -0.96 12.14
C ILE A 157 -2.78 0.56 11.95
N ASP A 158 -2.85 1.29 13.05
CA ASP A 158 -2.80 2.75 13.12
C ASP A 158 -3.83 3.45 12.20
N SER A 159 -5.05 2.90 12.17
CA SER A 159 -6.15 3.50 11.42
C SER A 159 -6.61 4.80 12.05
N TYR A 160 -6.65 5.88 11.27
CA TYR A 160 -7.08 7.20 11.73
C TYR A 160 -8.57 7.51 11.44
N LEU A 161 -9.44 6.49 11.41
CA LEU A 161 -10.88 6.67 11.26
C LEU A 161 -11.49 7.31 12.52
N CYS A 162 -11.75 8.62 12.46
CA CYS A 162 -12.26 9.40 13.59
C CYS A 162 -13.38 10.36 13.14
N PRO A 163 -14.50 10.47 13.89
CA PRO A 163 -15.57 11.42 13.62
C PRO A 163 -15.07 12.86 13.41
N PRO A 164 -15.73 13.65 12.55
CA PRO A 164 -15.37 15.05 12.35
C PRO A 164 -15.21 15.81 13.66
N ASN A 165 -14.02 16.35 13.88
CA ASN A 165 -13.71 17.16 15.04
C ASN A 165 -12.47 18.03 14.79
N LYS A 166 -12.33 19.11 15.56
CA LYS A 166 -11.23 20.08 15.42
C LYS A 166 -9.84 19.46 15.51
N LYS A 167 -9.63 18.43 16.37
CA LYS A 167 -8.31 17.78 16.53
C LYS A 167 -7.93 16.98 15.29
N ARG A 168 -8.90 16.24 14.72
CA ARG A 168 -8.73 15.51 13.45
C ARG A 168 -8.37 16.48 12.33
N ASP A 169 -9.13 17.56 12.18
CA ASP A 169 -8.93 18.52 11.10
C ASP A 169 -7.56 19.20 11.22
N THR A 170 -7.17 19.61 12.44
CA THR A 170 -5.85 20.20 12.71
C THR A 170 -4.70 19.24 12.37
N LYS A 171 -4.77 17.97 12.82
CA LYS A 171 -3.75 16.96 12.49
C LYS A 171 -3.70 16.69 10.98
N GLY A 172 -4.87 16.59 10.37
CA GLY A 172 -5.02 16.40 8.93
C GLY A 172 -4.39 17.51 8.10
N SER A 173 -4.66 18.78 8.43
CA SER A 173 -3.99 19.93 7.82
C SER A 173 -2.47 19.88 8.02
N GLY A 174 -2.01 19.41 9.18
CA GLY A 174 -0.58 19.15 9.43
C GLY A 174 0.02 18.10 8.49
N HIS A 175 -0.67 17.00 8.23
CA HIS A 175 -0.22 15.97 7.28
C HIS A 175 -0.23 16.47 5.82
N ILE A 176 -1.24 17.25 5.42
CA ILE A 176 -1.27 17.90 4.11
C ILE A 176 -0.06 18.83 3.96
N ALA A 177 0.20 19.67 4.96
CA ALA A 177 1.35 20.57 4.95
C ALA A 177 2.67 19.78 4.91
N PHE A 178 2.79 18.68 5.67
CA PHE A 178 3.95 17.80 5.62
C PHE A 178 4.18 17.24 4.21
N ALA A 179 3.14 16.69 3.57
CA ALA A 179 3.22 16.14 2.22
C ALA A 179 3.64 17.19 1.18
N LEU A 180 3.13 18.42 1.26
CA LEU A 180 3.48 19.50 0.33
C LEU A 180 4.92 20.03 0.52
N ASN A 181 5.45 19.96 1.74
CA ASN A 181 6.76 20.50 2.09
C ASN A 181 7.89 19.45 2.15
N ARG A 182 7.58 18.15 2.00
CA ARG A 182 8.61 17.11 2.04
C ARG A 182 9.58 17.22 0.86
N VAL A 183 10.82 16.82 1.09
CA VAL A 183 11.80 16.67 0.00
C VAL A 183 11.30 15.59 -0.95
N ALA A 184 11.15 15.96 -2.22
CA ALA A 184 10.58 15.09 -3.25
C ALA A 184 11.57 14.73 -4.36
N SER A 185 12.78 15.29 -4.37
CA SER A 185 13.80 15.00 -5.36
C SER A 185 15.22 15.01 -4.79
N TRP A 186 16.10 14.25 -5.43
CA TRP A 186 17.50 14.07 -5.04
C TRP A 186 18.39 13.97 -6.28
N ALA A 187 19.65 14.37 -6.16
CA ALA A 187 20.60 14.26 -7.27
C ALA A 187 20.87 12.81 -7.69
N ASN A 188 20.87 11.88 -6.73
CA ASN A 188 21.11 10.45 -6.95
C ASN A 188 20.67 9.63 -5.72
N ARG A 189 20.75 8.30 -5.82
CA ARG A 189 20.36 7.36 -4.74
C ARG A 189 21.16 7.58 -3.44
N ALA A 190 22.45 7.90 -3.54
CA ALA A 190 23.29 8.16 -2.38
C ALA A 190 22.86 9.42 -1.61
N ALA A 191 22.44 10.48 -2.32
CA ALA A 191 21.88 11.68 -1.70
C ALA A 191 20.55 11.38 -0.99
N ALA A 192 19.67 10.59 -1.62
CA ALA A 192 18.43 10.12 -1.00
C ALA A 192 18.70 9.31 0.26
N ALA A 193 19.64 8.36 0.22
CA ALA A 193 20.03 7.55 1.38
C ALA A 193 20.51 8.40 2.57
N ARG A 194 21.38 9.39 2.32
CA ARG A 194 21.84 10.32 3.36
C ARG A 194 20.71 11.16 3.94
N HIS A 195 19.77 11.60 3.10
CA HIS A 195 18.60 12.35 3.56
C HIS A 195 17.72 11.50 4.48
N LEU A 196 17.34 10.29 4.04
CA LEU A 196 16.49 9.37 4.82
C LEU A 196 17.14 8.92 6.13
N ALA A 197 18.47 8.75 6.17
CA ALA A 197 19.17 8.40 7.40
C ALA A 197 19.15 9.51 8.48
N ARG A 198 18.92 10.76 8.08
CA ARG A 198 18.93 11.93 8.97
C ARG A 198 17.52 12.46 9.28
N HIS A 199 16.58 12.25 8.39
CA HIS A 199 15.22 12.78 8.51
C HIS A 199 14.50 12.14 9.71
N PRO A 200 13.91 12.90 10.66
CA PRO A 200 13.33 12.37 11.89
C PRO A 200 12.30 11.25 11.69
N PHE A 201 11.51 11.33 10.62
CA PHE A 201 10.48 10.33 10.31
C PHE A 201 11.04 8.98 9.82
N THR A 202 12.16 9.00 9.09
CA THR A 202 12.72 7.80 8.44
C THR A 202 14.01 7.30 9.07
N LYS A 203 14.64 8.11 9.94
CA LYS A 203 15.79 7.71 10.76
C LYS A 203 15.52 6.45 11.62
N PRO A 204 14.34 6.25 12.23
CA PRO A 204 14.05 5.05 13.02
C PRO A 204 13.85 3.79 12.17
N TRP A 205 13.70 3.91 10.85
CA TRP A 205 13.45 2.76 9.99
C TRP A 205 14.67 1.83 9.93
N THR A 206 14.40 0.53 9.81
CA THR A 206 15.44 -0.47 9.57
C THR A 206 16.22 -0.14 8.29
N LEU A 207 17.45 -0.66 8.17
CA LEU A 207 18.24 -0.50 6.95
C LEU A 207 17.50 -1.10 5.74
N ALA A 208 16.93 -2.30 5.89
CA ALA A 208 16.15 -2.96 4.86
C ALA A 208 14.98 -2.09 4.36
N SER A 209 14.19 -1.50 5.26
CA SER A 209 13.07 -0.64 4.88
C SER A 209 13.52 0.62 4.12
N ARG A 210 14.64 1.22 4.51
CA ARG A 210 15.21 2.39 3.81
C ARG A 210 15.74 2.02 2.43
N ASP A 211 16.41 0.89 2.30
CA ASP A 211 16.93 0.40 1.02
C ASP A 211 15.81 0.10 0.03
N LEU A 212 14.73 -0.52 0.51
CA LEU A 212 13.52 -0.76 -0.28
C LEU A 212 12.88 0.57 -0.71
N PHE A 213 12.79 1.54 0.19
CA PHE A 213 12.27 2.87 -0.15
C PHE A 213 13.10 3.57 -1.22
N ILE A 214 14.43 3.54 -1.10
CA ILE A 214 15.31 4.12 -2.12
C ILE A 214 15.09 3.42 -3.46
N ARG A 215 14.99 2.09 -3.46
CA ARG A 215 14.88 1.29 -4.69
C ARG A 215 13.54 1.49 -5.42
N TYR A 216 12.42 1.47 -4.70
CA TYR A 216 11.08 1.40 -5.30
C TYR A 216 10.21 2.64 -5.06
N GLY A 217 10.52 3.45 -4.05
CA GLY A 217 9.83 4.71 -3.77
C GLY A 217 10.35 5.89 -4.59
N LEU A 218 11.42 5.69 -5.39
CA LEU A 218 12.04 6.71 -6.23
C LEU A 218 12.03 6.29 -7.71
N ARG A 219 11.79 7.26 -8.60
CA ARG A 219 11.94 7.11 -10.06
C ARG A 219 12.88 8.18 -10.62
N GLN A 220 13.34 7.96 -11.84
CA GLN A 220 14.11 8.96 -12.57
C GLN A 220 13.26 10.23 -12.78
N LEU A 221 13.85 11.40 -12.57
CA LEU A 221 13.22 12.67 -12.90
C LEU A 221 12.83 12.68 -14.37
N LYS A 222 11.57 13.03 -14.66
CA LYS A 222 11.14 13.35 -16.02
C LYS A 222 11.74 14.70 -16.42
N ILE A 223 12.95 14.68 -16.97
CA ILE A 223 13.60 15.87 -17.49
C ILE A 223 12.83 16.30 -18.75
N THR A 224 11.91 17.25 -18.63
CA THR A 224 11.21 17.81 -19.79
C THR A 224 12.07 18.83 -20.55
N GLN A 225 13.23 19.29 -20.05
CA GLN A 225 14.00 20.38 -20.67
C GLN A 225 15.54 20.42 -20.39
N LEU A 226 16.32 19.35 -20.58
CA LEU A 226 17.79 19.48 -20.69
C LEU A 226 18.37 18.53 -21.76
N PRO A 227 19.45 18.93 -22.49
CA PRO A 227 20.03 18.12 -23.55
C PRO A 227 20.66 16.83 -23.00
N LEU A 228 20.26 15.71 -23.59
CA LEU A 228 20.80 14.37 -23.39
C LEU A 228 22.27 14.31 -23.82
N ALA A 229 23.21 14.50 -22.89
CA ALA A 229 24.61 14.18 -23.14
C ALA A 229 25.33 13.46 -22.00
N ASP A 230 24.81 13.45 -20.76
CA ASP A 230 25.45 12.75 -19.62
C ASP A 230 24.42 11.99 -18.76
N ALA A 231 23.65 11.10 -19.39
CA ALA A 231 22.58 10.32 -18.75
C ALA A 231 23.13 9.18 -17.85
N GLY A 232 23.80 9.55 -16.76
CA GLY A 232 23.91 8.69 -15.57
C GLY A 232 22.60 8.67 -14.77
N GLU A 233 22.59 8.07 -13.57
CA GLU A 233 21.50 8.15 -12.57
C GLU A 233 21.30 9.60 -12.03
N GLN A 234 21.11 10.58 -12.91
CA GLN A 234 21.03 11.99 -12.55
C GLN A 234 19.59 12.42 -12.34
N GLY A 235 19.26 12.71 -11.08
CA GLY A 235 17.96 13.25 -10.70
C GLY A 235 16.93 12.15 -10.46
N LEU A 236 16.55 11.99 -9.21
CA LEU A 236 15.47 11.12 -8.75
C LEU A 236 14.36 11.96 -8.16
N GLU A 237 13.14 11.49 -8.29
CA GLU A 237 11.97 12.03 -7.60
C GLU A 237 11.15 10.92 -6.93
N LEU A 238 10.30 11.29 -5.98
CA LEU A 238 9.31 10.39 -5.42
C LEU A 238 8.37 9.87 -6.51
N THR A 239 8.00 8.59 -6.42
CA THR A 239 7.00 8.01 -7.32
C THR A 239 5.59 8.54 -7.04
N CYS A 240 5.23 8.70 -5.77
CA CYS A 240 4.03 9.44 -5.37
C CYS A 240 4.37 10.94 -5.28
N THR A 241 3.69 11.78 -6.06
CA THR A 241 3.94 13.22 -6.00
C THR A 241 3.40 13.82 -4.71
N ARG A 242 3.96 14.96 -4.29
CA ARG A 242 3.53 15.69 -3.09
C ARG A 242 2.06 16.06 -3.13
N GLU A 243 1.57 16.43 -4.31
CA GLU A 243 0.19 16.85 -4.55
C GLU A 243 -0.77 15.67 -4.44
N ARG A 244 -0.39 14.49 -4.92
CA ARG A 244 -1.18 13.26 -4.76
C ARG A 244 -1.20 12.79 -3.32
N GLU A 245 -0.04 12.77 -2.67
CA GLU A 245 0.07 12.43 -1.25
C GLU A 245 -0.80 13.37 -0.38
N ALA A 246 -0.72 14.68 -0.63
CA ALA A 246 -1.54 15.68 0.04
C ALA A 246 -3.04 15.49 -0.24
N ALA A 247 -3.41 15.15 -1.49
CA ALA A 247 -4.79 14.89 -1.86
C ALA A 247 -5.38 13.68 -1.13
N MET A 248 -4.60 12.64 -0.86
CA MET A 248 -5.05 11.49 -0.07
C MET A 248 -5.30 11.86 1.39
N TYR A 249 -4.41 12.65 2.01
CA TYR A 249 -4.66 13.17 3.36
C TYR A 249 -5.92 14.03 3.39
N HIS A 250 -6.10 14.91 2.41
CA HIS A 250 -7.31 15.72 2.27
C HIS A 250 -8.57 14.85 2.17
N ALA A 251 -8.57 13.86 1.26
CA ALA A 251 -9.68 12.94 1.09
C ALA A 251 -10.05 12.21 2.39
N GLY A 252 -9.06 11.79 3.18
CA GLY A 252 -9.28 11.13 4.47
C GLY A 252 -9.92 12.02 5.54
N ILE A 253 -9.71 13.34 5.49
CA ILE A 253 -10.29 14.30 6.45
C ILE A 253 -11.71 14.70 6.02
N THR A 254 -11.95 14.82 4.71
CA THR A 254 -13.25 15.23 4.17
C THR A 254 -14.24 14.09 4.05
N ASP A 255 -13.77 12.85 4.04
CA ASP A 255 -14.65 11.69 3.98
C ASP A 255 -15.47 11.53 5.27
N THR A 256 -16.73 11.18 5.05
CA THR A 256 -17.72 10.90 6.10
C THR A 256 -18.29 9.49 5.99
N GLU A 257 -18.02 8.78 4.89
CA GLU A 257 -18.58 7.45 4.62
C GLU A 257 -17.75 6.34 5.26
N GLY A 258 -16.42 6.51 5.37
CA GLY A 258 -15.52 5.52 5.95
C GLY A 258 -15.86 5.21 7.41
N ILE A 259 -16.33 6.21 8.16
CA ILE A 259 -16.75 6.06 9.55
C ILE A 259 -18.04 5.26 9.65
N LYS A 260 -19.06 5.60 8.86
CA LYS A 260 -20.31 4.84 8.79
C LYS A 260 -20.06 3.39 8.41
N LYS A 261 -19.15 3.17 7.45
CA LYS A 261 -18.71 1.83 7.04
C LYS A 261 -17.99 1.11 8.16
N LEU A 262 -17.13 1.78 8.93
CA LEU A 262 -16.46 1.16 10.08
C LEU A 262 -17.45 0.76 11.17
N GLU A 263 -18.44 1.60 11.48
CA GLU A 263 -19.50 1.30 12.45
C GLU A 263 -20.33 0.07 12.03
N GLN A 264 -20.70 0.00 10.74
CA GLN A 264 -21.35 -1.17 10.16
C GLN A 264 -20.48 -2.43 10.25
N LEU A 265 -19.17 -2.28 10.04
CA LEU A 265 -18.22 -3.38 10.12
C LEU A 265 -18.08 -3.92 11.54
N PHE A 266 -18.04 -3.05 12.56
CA PHE A 266 -18.03 -3.46 13.97
C PHE A 266 -19.34 -4.12 14.42
N SER A 267 -20.44 -3.82 13.73
CA SER A 267 -21.73 -4.48 13.95
C SER A 267 -21.84 -5.82 13.20
N SER A 268 -20.83 -6.19 12.43
CA SER A 268 -20.81 -7.43 11.64
C SER A 268 -20.16 -8.60 12.41
N ALA A 269 -20.33 -9.82 11.91
CA ALA A 269 -19.67 -11.01 12.46
C ALA A 269 -18.19 -11.16 12.07
N LEU A 270 -17.63 -10.24 11.26
CA LEU A 270 -16.23 -10.31 10.84
C LEU A 270 -15.31 -9.87 12.00
N PRO A 271 -14.37 -10.71 12.46
CA PRO A 271 -13.40 -10.30 13.48
C PRO A 271 -12.49 -9.18 12.97
N ILE A 272 -12.46 -8.06 13.70
CA ILE A 272 -11.60 -6.91 13.44
C ILE A 272 -10.65 -6.70 14.62
N HIS A 273 -9.35 -6.67 14.35
CA HIS A 273 -8.31 -6.37 15.33
C HIS A 273 -7.74 -4.97 15.06
N LEU A 274 -7.65 -4.14 16.09
CA LEU A 274 -7.08 -2.80 15.99
C LEU A 274 -5.72 -2.78 16.71
N ILE A 275 -4.70 -2.25 16.05
CA ILE A 275 -3.37 -2.03 16.63
C ILE A 275 -3.10 -0.53 16.59
N PHE A 276 -2.96 0.11 17.75
CA PHE A 276 -2.60 1.53 17.85
C PHE A 276 -1.10 1.67 18.07
N CYS A 277 -0.41 2.36 17.16
CA CYS A 277 1.01 2.65 17.30
C CYS A 277 1.20 3.92 18.15
N LYS A 278 2.30 3.98 18.90
CA LYS A 278 2.66 5.12 19.76
C LYS A 278 3.60 6.08 19.05
#